data_AF-A0A1M6VLL8-F1
#
_entry.id   AF-A0A1M6VLL8-F1
#
_cell.length_a   1.000
_cell.length_b   1.000
_cell.length_c   1.000
_cell.angle_alpha   90.00
_cell.angle_beta   90.00
_cell.angle_gamma   90.00
#
_symmetry.space_group_name_H-M   'P 1'
#
loop_
_entity.id
_entity.type
_entity.pdbx_description
1 polymer ?
#
loop_
_entity_poly.entity_id
_entity_poly.type
_entity_poly.pdbx_seq_one_letter_code
_entity_poly.pdbx_strand_id
1 'polypeptide(L)'
;MWNWDEINPWKPGHKHHHEHQCDDFFEEDHCKDNCKDHCKDCHQCGHDSELLMKIIKVLCILKKEVGKCEQLLCNPKFGLKEIKCEIKNIENAIFSPTFGLEEIKFEVSEILDIVRDINIEIPITLLNDIKSEVSAIESAVFSPTFGLEEIKSEVSNIETIVAGIEDMLDNPTFGLVEIKSEISLILANQGFANLFTTGPFLVECAEQTILLKALNNTASPQTVTFNIRTVGPNCSVARASATLSINTPCCILEETVTIPGTGRRNIEIRAILSDPRMQVYAATQDCAFNKVNEFKSAEWVPVATFPCL
;
A
#
# COMPACT_ATOMS: atom_id res chain seq x y z
N MET A 1 -61.04 42.69 21.10
CA MET A 1 -62.48 42.96 20.94
C MET A 1 -62.73 44.42 21.25
N TRP A 2 -62.83 45.25 20.21
CA TRP A 2 -63.39 46.61 20.33
C TRP A 2 -64.79 46.50 19.74
N ASN A 3 -65.79 46.62 20.61
CA ASN A 3 -67.20 46.43 20.28
C ASN A 3 -67.71 47.67 19.53
N TRP A 4 -67.89 47.55 18.20
CA TRP A 4 -68.32 48.64 17.31
C TRP A 4 -69.85 48.81 17.23
N ASP A 5 -70.61 48.10 18.07
CA ASP A 5 -72.08 48.07 18.03
C ASP A 5 -72.80 49.19 18.80
N GLU A 6 -72.10 50.07 19.51
CA GLU A 6 -72.75 51.11 20.34
C GLU A 6 -72.99 52.46 19.63
N ILE A 7 -72.51 52.66 18.40
CA ILE A 7 -72.75 53.91 17.63
C ILE A 7 -73.15 53.59 16.18
N ASN A 8 -74.28 52.91 16.01
CA ASN A 8 -74.90 52.74 14.69
C ASN A 8 -76.29 53.40 14.65
N PRO A 9 -76.50 54.51 13.91
CA PRO A 9 -77.80 55.14 13.75
C PRO A 9 -78.79 54.34 12.88
N TRP A 10 -78.35 53.21 12.31
CA TRP A 10 -79.07 52.47 11.27
C TRP A 10 -79.49 51.06 11.70
N LYS A 11 -80.18 50.92 12.85
CA LYS A 11 -80.96 49.69 13.08
C LYS A 11 -82.12 49.63 12.07
N PRO A 12 -82.31 48.53 11.33
CA PRO A 12 -83.41 48.41 10.38
C PRO A 12 -84.75 48.37 11.14
N GLY A 13 -85.57 49.40 10.96
CA GLY A 13 -87.00 49.31 11.23
C GLY A 13 -87.64 48.41 10.18
N HIS A 14 -88.56 47.55 10.62
CA HIS A 14 -89.53 46.90 9.73
C HIS A 14 -90.15 47.96 8.81
N LYS A 15 -89.77 47.97 7.54
CA LYS A 15 -90.50 48.68 6.49
C LYS A 15 -90.62 47.75 5.30
N HIS A 16 -91.88 47.55 4.95
CA HIS A 16 -92.37 46.72 3.88
C HIS A 16 -91.64 47.02 2.56
N HIS A 17 -91.35 45.93 1.85
CA HIS A 17 -91.05 45.91 0.44
C HIS A 17 -91.92 46.91 -0.32
N HIS A 18 -91.29 47.81 -1.05
CA HIS A 18 -91.75 48.22 -2.37
C HIS A 18 -90.53 48.44 -3.24
N GLU A 19 -90.28 47.47 -4.12
CA GLU A 19 -89.62 47.72 -5.39
C GLU A 19 -90.36 48.88 -6.06
N HIS A 20 -89.67 49.96 -6.38
CA HIS A 20 -90.07 50.78 -7.51
C HIS A 20 -88.83 51.14 -8.33
N GLN A 21 -88.95 50.72 -9.58
CA GLN A 21 -88.02 50.87 -10.67
C GLN A 21 -87.70 52.33 -10.91
N CYS A 22 -86.46 52.56 -11.35
CA CYS A 22 -86.08 53.78 -12.04
C CYS A 22 -86.82 53.78 -13.37
N ASP A 23 -87.86 54.60 -13.49
CA ASP A 23 -88.43 54.95 -14.79
C ASP A 23 -88.14 56.42 -15.09
N ASP A 24 -87.44 56.58 -16.21
CA ASP A 24 -87.14 57.82 -16.91
C ASP A 24 -88.41 58.63 -17.18
N PHE A 25 -88.45 59.89 -16.74
CA PHE A 25 -89.21 60.94 -17.45
C PHE A 25 -88.50 62.28 -17.26
N PHE A 26 -87.70 62.63 -18.28
CA PHE A 26 -87.45 64.02 -18.64
C PHE A 26 -88.78 64.61 -19.10
N GLU A 27 -89.31 65.60 -18.39
CA GLU A 27 -90.21 66.58 -18.99
C GLU A 27 -89.65 67.98 -18.73
N GLU A 28 -89.11 68.54 -19.82
CA GLU A 28 -88.96 69.97 -20.01
C GLU A 28 -90.35 70.61 -20.12
N ASP A 29 -90.40 71.84 -19.59
CA ASP A 29 -91.12 72.98 -20.16
C ASP A 29 -92.52 73.42 -19.65
N HIS A 30 -92.55 74.75 -19.46
CA HIS A 30 -93.66 75.69 -19.56
C HIS A 30 -94.65 75.80 -18.38
N CYS A 31 -95.18 76.97 -17.98
CA CYS A 31 -94.93 78.39 -18.26
C CYS A 31 -96.03 79.16 -17.47
N LYS A 32 -95.79 80.47 -17.26
CA LYS A 32 -96.76 81.58 -17.27
C LYS A 32 -97.06 82.31 -15.97
N ASP A 33 -96.50 83.52 -15.98
CA ASP A 33 -97.03 84.76 -15.43
C ASP A 33 -98.57 84.83 -15.42
N ASN A 34 -99.11 85.13 -14.24
CA ASN A 34 -100.36 85.88 -14.12
C ASN A 34 -100.22 86.91 -12.98
N CYS A 35 -99.52 87.99 -13.35
CA CYS A 35 -99.92 89.38 -13.19
C CYS A 35 -100.91 89.76 -12.08
N LYS A 36 -100.45 90.77 -11.33
CA LYS A 36 -101.06 92.11 -11.17
C LYS A 36 -102.06 92.34 -10.05
N ASP A 37 -101.91 93.58 -9.57
CA ASP A 37 -102.82 94.38 -8.76
C ASP A 37 -102.81 94.16 -7.25
N HIS A 38 -101.90 94.94 -6.63
CA HIS A 38 -101.91 95.51 -5.27
C HIS A 38 -100.60 95.26 -4.50
N CYS A 39 -99.61 96.11 -4.73
CA CYS A 39 -98.97 96.84 -3.63
C CYS A 39 -98.13 97.98 -4.22
N LYS A 40 -98.64 99.21 -4.12
CA LYS A 40 -97.81 100.42 -4.19
C LYS A 40 -97.06 100.50 -2.86
N ASP A 41 -95.79 100.90 -2.93
CA ASP A 41 -94.91 101.24 -1.81
C ASP A 41 -94.22 100.08 -1.08
N CYS A 42 -93.16 99.52 -1.69
CA CYS A 42 -92.04 99.01 -0.92
C CYS A 42 -90.72 99.28 -1.65
N HIS A 43 -89.97 100.27 -1.15
CA HIS A 43 -88.67 100.69 -1.65
C HIS A 43 -87.55 99.77 -1.11
N GLN A 44 -87.72 98.44 -1.24
CA GLN A 44 -86.76 97.44 -0.73
C GLN A 44 -86.72 96.09 -1.48
N CYS A 45 -87.56 95.83 -2.47
CA CYS A 45 -87.67 94.49 -3.10
C CYS A 45 -86.67 94.19 -4.25
N GLY A 46 -85.68 95.06 -4.50
CA GLY A 46 -84.64 94.82 -5.50
C GLY A 46 -83.44 93.98 -5.01
N HIS A 47 -83.13 94.03 -3.71
CA HIS A 47 -81.98 93.31 -3.14
C HIS A 47 -82.26 91.82 -2.87
N ASP A 48 -83.51 91.46 -2.57
CA ASP A 48 -83.89 90.09 -2.18
C ASP A 48 -83.89 89.11 -3.36
N SER A 49 -84.24 89.57 -4.57
CA SER A 49 -84.20 88.75 -5.79
C SER A 49 -82.77 88.38 -6.20
N GLU A 50 -81.81 89.30 -6.00
CA GLU A 50 -80.39 89.05 -6.30
C GLU A 50 -79.76 88.05 -5.32
N LEU A 51 -80.12 88.15 -4.03
CA LEU A 51 -79.67 87.20 -2.99
C LEU A 51 -80.22 85.79 -3.26
N LEU A 52 -81.51 85.68 -3.60
CA LEU A 52 -82.14 84.41 -3.95
C LEU A 52 -81.43 83.74 -5.13
N MET A 53 -81.11 84.50 -6.19
CA MET A 53 -80.38 83.97 -7.34
C MET A 53 -78.96 83.50 -7.01
N LYS A 54 -78.27 84.15 -6.07
CA LYS A 54 -76.96 83.69 -5.57
C LYS A 54 -77.08 82.37 -4.81
N ILE A 55 -78.10 82.22 -3.96
CA ILE A 55 -78.38 80.99 -3.23
C ILE A 55 -78.70 79.83 -4.19
N ILE A 56 -79.56 80.05 -5.18
CA ILE A 56 -79.91 79.04 -6.19
C ILE A 56 -78.67 78.57 -6.94
N LYS A 57 -77.79 79.49 -7.38
CA LYS A 57 -76.53 79.12 -8.06
C LYS A 57 -75.63 78.27 -7.17
N VAL A 58 -75.48 78.60 -5.89
CA VAL A 58 -74.70 77.80 -4.94
C VAL A 58 -75.31 76.41 -4.76
N LEU A 59 -76.63 76.30 -4.61
CA LEU A 59 -77.32 75.02 -4.51
C LEU A 59 -77.15 74.17 -5.78
N CYS A 60 -77.19 74.77 -6.97
CA CYS A 60 -76.93 74.07 -8.22
C CYS A 60 -75.50 73.53 -8.30
N ILE A 61 -74.50 74.31 -7.86
CA ILE A 61 -73.11 73.86 -7.79
C ILE A 61 -72.97 72.71 -6.79
N LEU A 62 -73.54 72.85 -5.59
CA LEU A 62 -73.51 71.80 -4.57
C LEU A 62 -74.15 70.50 -5.06
N LYS A 63 -75.33 70.59 -5.70
CA LYS A 63 -76.00 69.42 -6.29
C LYS A 63 -75.11 68.72 -7.34
N LYS A 64 -74.42 69.50 -8.19
CA LYS A 64 -73.50 68.96 -9.19
C LYS A 64 -72.29 68.26 -8.55
N GLU A 65 -71.68 68.87 -7.54
CA GLU A 65 -70.53 68.26 -6.85
C GLU A 65 -70.93 67.01 -6.05
N VAL A 66 -72.11 67.02 -5.41
CA VAL A 66 -72.67 65.81 -4.76
C VAL A 66 -72.88 64.69 -5.78
N GLY A 67 -73.42 64.99 -6.97
CA GLY A 67 -73.58 64.00 -8.03
C GLY A 67 -72.24 63.40 -8.52
N LYS A 68 -71.16 64.19 -8.54
CA LYS A 68 -69.82 63.66 -8.84
C LYS A 68 -69.30 62.72 -7.75
N CYS A 69 -69.52 63.08 -6.48
CA CYS A 69 -69.16 62.21 -5.35
C CYS A 69 -69.91 60.87 -5.43
N GLU A 70 -71.22 60.90 -5.72
CA GLU A 70 -72.01 59.69 -5.92
C GLU A 70 -71.47 58.83 -7.08
N GLN A 71 -71.12 59.45 -8.22
CA GLN A 71 -70.52 58.73 -9.34
C GLN A 71 -69.19 58.06 -9.00
N LEU A 72 -68.35 58.69 -8.17
CA LEU A 72 -67.10 58.09 -7.69
C LEU A 72 -67.36 56.94 -6.71
N LEU A 73 -68.27 57.13 -5.75
CA LEU A 73 -68.61 56.12 -4.74
C LEU A 73 -69.34 54.91 -5.32
N CYS A 74 -70.13 55.10 -6.38
CA CYS A 74 -70.87 54.06 -7.08
C CYS A 74 -70.16 53.55 -8.34
N ASN A 75 -68.92 53.99 -8.60
CA ASN A 75 -68.19 53.52 -9.77
C ASN A 75 -68.00 51.98 -9.71
N PRO A 76 -68.34 51.23 -10.77
CA PRO A 76 -68.25 49.77 -10.74
C PRO A 76 -66.81 49.23 -10.68
N LYS A 77 -65.80 50.05 -10.95
CA LYS A 77 -64.38 49.64 -10.98
C LYS A 77 -63.57 50.05 -9.75
N PHE A 78 -64.01 51.06 -9.01
CA PHE A 78 -63.25 51.61 -7.87
C PHE A 78 -64.14 52.28 -6.81
N GLY A 79 -65.46 52.12 -6.91
CA GLY A 79 -66.40 52.58 -5.91
C GLY A 79 -66.43 51.66 -4.70
N LEU A 80 -67.18 52.06 -3.66
CA LEU A 80 -67.21 51.35 -2.37
C LEU A 80 -67.63 49.89 -2.49
N LYS A 81 -68.54 49.58 -3.42
CA LYS A 81 -69.02 48.21 -3.65
C LYS A 81 -67.90 47.31 -4.20
N GLU A 82 -67.10 47.82 -5.12
CA GLU A 82 -65.97 47.09 -5.69
C GLU A 82 -64.89 46.87 -4.64
N ILE A 83 -64.53 47.91 -3.88
CA ILE A 83 -63.51 47.82 -2.82
C ILE A 83 -63.91 46.77 -1.78
N LYS A 84 -65.21 46.73 -1.42
CA LYS A 84 -65.74 45.73 -0.49
C LYS A 84 -65.68 44.30 -1.06
N CYS A 85 -65.85 44.13 -2.37
CA CYS A 85 -65.69 42.84 -3.03
C CYS A 85 -64.23 42.38 -3.04
N GLU A 86 -63.28 43.26 -3.36
CA GLU A 86 -61.85 42.97 -3.33
C GLU A 86 -61.36 42.61 -1.92
N ILE A 87 -61.80 43.35 -0.89
CA ILE A 87 -61.50 43.03 0.51
C ILE A 87 -61.99 41.62 0.86
N LYS A 88 -63.22 41.26 0.46
CA LYS A 88 -63.76 39.92 0.70
C LYS A 88 -62.93 38.83 0.00
N ASN A 89 -62.44 39.09 -1.20
CA ASN A 89 -61.58 38.13 -1.92
C ASN A 89 -60.23 37.93 -1.22
N ILE A 90 -59.62 39.01 -0.74
CA ILE A 90 -58.37 38.95 0.05
C ILE A 90 -58.60 38.19 1.35
N GLU A 91 -59.68 38.47 2.08
CA GLU A 91 -60.05 37.75 3.30
C GLU A 91 -60.22 36.25 3.02
N ASN A 92 -60.96 35.89 1.96
CA ASN A 92 -61.15 34.49 1.57
C ASN A 92 -59.81 33.79 1.26
N ALA A 93 -58.84 34.49 0.67
CA ALA A 93 -57.53 33.91 0.37
C ALA A 93 -56.67 33.74 1.64
N ILE A 94 -56.63 34.77 2.51
CA ILE A 94 -55.84 34.76 3.75
C ILE A 94 -56.37 33.73 4.75
N PHE A 95 -57.71 33.63 4.86
CA PHE A 95 -58.39 32.70 5.77
C PHE A 95 -58.80 31.40 5.09
N SER A 96 -58.27 31.12 3.90
CA SER A 96 -58.49 29.84 3.24
C SER A 96 -57.92 28.71 4.12
N PRO A 97 -58.73 27.68 4.44
CA PRO A 97 -58.26 26.56 5.25
C PRO A 97 -57.30 25.65 4.48
N THR A 98 -57.16 25.81 3.15
CA THR A 98 -56.35 24.92 2.31
C THR A 98 -55.09 25.58 1.72
N PHE A 99 -55.00 26.91 1.78
CA PHE A 99 -53.84 27.65 1.24
C PHE A 99 -53.63 29.01 1.91
N GLY A 100 -54.40 29.31 2.96
CA GLY A 100 -54.26 30.53 3.76
C GLY A 100 -53.18 30.38 4.83
N LEU A 101 -53.12 31.36 5.73
CA LEU A 101 -52.08 31.42 6.76
C LEU A 101 -52.13 30.26 7.75
N GLU A 102 -53.31 29.70 8.01
CA GLU A 102 -53.48 28.57 8.92
C GLU A 102 -52.82 27.31 8.37
N GLU A 103 -53.01 27.01 7.08
CA GLU A 103 -52.39 25.86 6.41
C GLU A 103 -50.86 26.01 6.36
N ILE A 104 -50.35 27.20 5.99
CA ILE A 104 -48.90 27.46 5.99
C ILE A 104 -48.31 27.23 7.39
N LYS A 105 -49.01 27.68 8.43
CA LYS A 105 -48.58 27.48 9.81
C LYS A 105 -48.58 26.00 10.19
N PHE A 106 -49.55 25.22 9.70
CA PHE A 106 -49.62 23.78 9.92
C PHE A 106 -48.45 23.05 9.24
N GLU A 107 -48.23 23.27 7.94
CA GLU A 107 -47.11 22.66 7.20
C GLU A 107 -45.75 22.99 7.83
N VAL A 108 -45.54 24.24 8.24
CA VAL A 108 -44.30 24.66 8.91
C VAL A 108 -44.13 23.95 10.25
N SER A 109 -45.22 23.70 10.98
CA SER A 109 -45.17 22.93 12.22
C SER A 109 -44.77 21.48 11.95
N GLU A 110 -45.32 20.84 10.92
CA GLU A 110 -44.94 19.46 10.55
C GLU A 110 -43.48 19.36 10.14
N ILE A 111 -42.99 20.30 9.32
CA ILE A 111 -41.56 20.37 8.95
C ILE A 111 -40.70 20.55 10.20
N LEU A 112 -41.11 21.42 11.14
CA LEU A 112 -40.36 21.66 12.37
C LEU A 112 -40.30 20.42 13.25
N ASP A 113 -41.40 19.68 13.37
CA ASP A 113 -41.43 18.43 14.12
C ASP A 113 -40.53 17.37 13.44
N ILE A 114 -40.59 17.22 12.12
CA ILE A 114 -39.66 16.34 11.37
C ILE A 114 -38.21 16.77 11.63
N VAL A 115 -37.88 18.05 11.52
CA VAL A 115 -36.51 18.56 11.71
C VAL A 115 -36.03 18.40 13.15
N ARG A 116 -36.91 18.57 14.15
CA ARG A 116 -36.59 18.30 15.55
C ARG A 116 -36.30 16.81 15.78
N ASP A 117 -37.06 15.95 15.11
CA ASP A 117 -36.97 14.51 15.25
C ASP A 117 -35.90 13.89 14.32
N ILE A 118 -35.30 14.66 13.39
CA ILE A 118 -34.02 14.35 12.75
C ILE A 118 -32.94 14.47 13.82
N ASN A 119 -32.89 13.44 14.67
CA ASN A 119 -31.82 13.25 15.61
C ASN A 119 -30.58 12.83 14.80
N ILE A 120 -29.65 13.76 14.63
CA ILE A 120 -28.32 13.53 14.05
C ILE A 120 -27.48 12.75 15.09
N GLU A 121 -28.00 11.64 15.60
CA GLU A 121 -27.28 10.71 16.46
C GLU A 121 -26.33 9.82 15.65
N ILE A 122 -26.56 9.73 14.33
CA ILE A 122 -25.86 8.81 13.43
C ILE A 122 -24.41 9.21 13.03
N PRO A 123 -23.88 10.44 13.25
CA PRO A 123 -22.46 10.70 13.00
C PRO A 123 -21.53 10.67 14.23
N ILE A 124 -22.05 10.73 15.46
CA ILE A 124 -21.21 10.98 16.65
C ILE A 124 -20.75 9.68 17.32
N THR A 125 -21.66 8.71 17.50
CA THR A 125 -21.33 7.42 18.13
C THR A 125 -20.38 6.61 17.26
N LEU A 126 -20.71 6.47 15.96
CA LEU A 126 -19.85 5.78 15.00
C LEU A 126 -18.45 6.42 14.88
N LEU A 127 -18.35 7.75 14.93
CA LEU A 127 -17.07 8.44 14.91
C LEU A 127 -16.27 8.20 16.20
N ASN A 128 -16.93 8.12 17.35
CA ASN A 128 -16.28 7.79 18.61
C ASN A 128 -15.76 6.35 18.62
N ASP A 129 -16.54 5.40 18.09
CA ASP A 129 -16.13 4.00 17.96
C ASP A 129 -14.90 3.88 17.04
N ILE A 130 -14.94 4.53 15.87
CA ILE A 130 -13.79 4.57 14.94
C ILE A 130 -12.56 5.17 15.63
N LYS A 131 -12.70 6.26 16.39
CA LYS A 131 -11.56 6.86 17.13
C LYS A 131 -11.00 5.91 18.18
N SER A 132 -11.87 5.18 18.89
CA SER A 132 -11.45 4.19 19.89
C SER A 132 -10.67 3.05 19.25
N GLU A 133 -11.19 2.49 18.15
CA GLU A 133 -10.52 1.43 17.39
C GLU A 133 -9.16 1.88 16.83
N VAL A 134 -9.09 3.09 16.26
CA VAL A 134 -7.82 3.65 15.76
C VAL A 134 -6.80 3.79 16.90
N SER A 135 -7.21 4.29 18.05
CA SER A 135 -6.34 4.42 19.24
C SER A 135 -5.83 3.07 19.74
N ALA A 136 -6.68 2.03 19.72
CA ALA A 136 -6.29 0.67 20.09
C ALA A 136 -5.27 0.09 19.11
N ILE A 137 -5.48 0.29 17.80
CA ILE A 137 -4.53 -0.12 16.75
C ILE A 137 -3.20 0.60 16.90
N GLU A 138 -3.20 1.92 17.10
CA GLU A 138 -1.97 2.70 17.32
C GLU A 138 -1.21 2.19 18.56
N SER A 139 -1.92 1.95 19.66
CA SER A 139 -1.32 1.42 20.89
C SER A 139 -0.69 0.03 20.68
N ALA A 140 -1.30 -0.81 19.83
CA ALA A 140 -0.75 -2.13 19.52
C ALA A 140 0.47 -2.03 18.59
N VAL A 141 0.39 -1.22 17.53
CA VAL A 141 1.46 -1.03 16.53
C VAL A 141 2.71 -0.42 17.16
N PHE A 142 2.53 0.55 18.06
CA PHE A 142 3.63 1.23 18.75
C PHE A 142 3.93 0.65 20.14
N SER A 143 3.41 -0.55 20.45
CA SER A 143 3.73 -1.22 21.70
C SER A 143 5.23 -1.57 21.76
N PRO A 144 5.93 -1.23 22.85
CA PRO A 144 7.35 -1.56 23.02
C PRO A 144 7.62 -3.04 23.27
N THR A 145 6.57 -3.85 23.54
CA THR A 145 6.70 -5.26 23.93
C THR A 145 6.14 -6.26 22.93
N PHE A 146 5.38 -5.80 21.94
CA PHE A 146 4.81 -6.66 20.89
C PHE A 146 4.51 -5.93 19.57
N GLY A 147 4.84 -4.63 19.49
CA GLY A 147 4.65 -3.80 18.31
C GLY A 147 5.91 -3.72 17.45
N LEU A 148 5.98 -2.70 16.60
CA LEU A 148 7.09 -2.49 15.67
C LEU A 148 8.44 -2.25 16.36
N GLU A 149 8.44 -1.67 17.56
CA GLU A 149 9.68 -1.45 18.32
C GLU A 149 10.32 -2.77 18.76
N GLU A 150 9.50 -3.73 19.20
CA GLU A 150 9.96 -5.05 19.63
C GLU A 150 10.53 -5.83 18.44
N ILE A 151 9.80 -5.89 17.33
CA ILE A 151 10.25 -6.52 16.08
C ILE A 151 11.58 -5.92 15.61
N LYS A 152 11.72 -4.59 15.68
CA LYS A 152 12.97 -3.91 15.30
C LYS A 152 14.14 -4.31 16.22
N SER A 153 13.89 -4.49 17.51
CA SER A 153 14.90 -4.96 18.46
C SER A 153 15.30 -6.42 18.17
N GLU A 154 14.34 -7.29 17.88
CA GLU A 154 14.63 -8.68 17.52
C GLU A 154 15.47 -8.78 16.24
N VAL A 155 15.10 -8.01 15.20
CA VAL A 155 15.85 -7.97 13.94
C VAL A 155 17.29 -7.48 14.17
N SER A 156 17.48 -6.44 14.98
CA SER A 156 18.83 -5.94 15.30
C SER A 156 19.68 -6.99 16.04
N ASN A 157 19.07 -7.80 16.90
CA ASN A 157 19.77 -8.90 17.58
C ASN A 157 20.18 -9.99 16.59
N ILE A 158 19.29 -10.35 15.65
CA ILE A 158 19.60 -11.33 14.59
C ILE A 158 20.75 -10.84 13.72
N GLU A 159 20.72 -9.57 13.28
CA GLU A 159 21.81 -8.97 12.48
C GLU A 159 23.15 -9.05 13.20
N THR A 160 23.17 -8.78 14.51
CA THR A 160 24.38 -8.86 15.34
C THR A 160 24.92 -10.30 15.40
N ILE A 161 24.03 -11.29 15.57
CA ILE A 161 24.42 -12.71 15.60
C ILE A 161 24.99 -13.13 14.24
N VAL A 162 24.35 -12.74 13.14
CA VAL A 162 24.80 -13.08 11.78
C VAL A 162 26.17 -12.48 11.50
N ALA A 163 26.40 -11.22 11.85
CA ALA A 163 27.71 -10.58 11.73
C ALA A 163 28.79 -11.32 12.53
N GLY A 164 28.48 -11.75 13.76
CA GLY A 164 29.41 -12.54 14.57
C GLY A 164 29.75 -13.91 13.95
N ILE A 165 28.79 -14.57 13.28
CA ILE A 165 29.05 -15.81 12.56
C ILE A 165 29.98 -15.56 11.36
N GLU A 166 29.75 -14.48 10.61
CA GLU A 166 30.60 -14.08 9.48
C GLU A 166 32.05 -13.84 9.95
N ASP A 167 32.24 -13.07 11.02
CA ASP A 167 33.56 -12.83 11.64
C ASP A 167 34.26 -14.12 12.07
N MET A 168 33.51 -15.09 12.61
CA MET A 168 34.05 -16.40 13.00
C MET A 168 34.47 -17.22 11.79
N LEU A 169 33.70 -17.21 10.70
CA LEU A 169 34.01 -17.95 9.48
C LEU A 169 35.20 -17.36 8.72
N ASP A 170 35.32 -16.04 8.71
CA ASP A 170 36.40 -15.31 8.04
C ASP A 170 37.65 -15.14 8.90
N ASN A 171 37.63 -15.62 10.14
CA ASN A 171 38.77 -15.52 11.04
C ASN A 171 40.01 -16.24 10.46
N PRO A 172 41.14 -15.54 10.30
CA PRO A 172 42.34 -16.11 9.67
C PRO A 172 43.11 -17.10 10.55
N THR A 173 42.74 -17.29 11.82
CA THR A 173 43.45 -18.18 12.76
C THR A 173 42.64 -19.39 13.21
N PHE A 174 41.32 -19.42 12.99
CA PHE A 174 40.47 -20.56 13.34
C PHE A 174 39.21 -20.73 12.46
N GLY A 175 39.04 -19.90 11.43
CA GLY A 175 37.90 -19.93 10.52
C GLY A 175 38.16 -20.79 9.26
N LEU A 176 37.28 -20.64 8.27
CA LEU A 176 37.41 -21.33 6.98
C LEU A 176 38.66 -20.92 6.21
N VAL A 177 39.11 -19.68 6.40
CA VAL A 177 40.35 -19.16 5.80
C VAL A 177 41.55 -19.97 6.27
N GLU A 178 41.63 -20.24 7.57
CA GLU A 178 42.71 -21.01 8.18
C GLU A 178 42.69 -22.46 7.70
N ILE A 179 41.53 -23.13 7.76
CA ILE A 179 41.38 -24.51 7.30
C ILE A 179 41.79 -24.67 5.83
N LYS A 180 41.39 -23.73 4.97
CA LYS A 180 41.80 -23.74 3.55
C LYS A 180 43.32 -23.60 3.38
N SER A 181 43.97 -22.79 4.22
CA SER A 181 45.41 -22.62 4.24
C SER A 181 46.11 -23.92 4.68
N GLU A 182 45.68 -24.53 5.77
CA GLU A 182 46.24 -25.80 6.26
C GLU A 182 46.08 -26.93 5.23
N ILE A 183 44.90 -27.07 4.63
CA ILE A 183 44.67 -28.06 3.57
C ILE A 183 45.61 -27.83 2.40
N SER A 184 45.82 -26.56 2.00
CA SER A 184 46.75 -26.23 0.92
C SER A 184 48.19 -26.64 1.26
N LEU A 185 48.62 -26.44 2.50
CA LEU A 185 49.94 -26.88 2.99
C LEU A 185 50.05 -28.41 3.02
N ILE A 186 49.02 -29.11 3.50
CA ILE A 186 48.99 -30.57 3.51
C ILE A 186 49.07 -31.11 2.09
N LEU A 187 48.28 -30.58 1.15
CA LEU A 187 48.32 -31.00 -0.25
C LEU A 187 49.67 -30.71 -0.91
N ALA A 188 50.30 -29.57 -0.57
CA ALA A 188 51.65 -29.26 -1.03
C ALA A 188 52.70 -30.23 -0.46
N ASN A 189 52.60 -30.60 0.82
CA ASN A 189 53.53 -31.49 1.50
C ASN A 189 53.30 -32.98 1.18
N GLN A 190 52.07 -33.36 0.88
CA GLN A 190 51.70 -34.66 0.31
C GLN A 190 51.88 -34.70 -1.20
N GLY A 191 52.47 -33.64 -1.78
CA GLY A 191 52.65 -33.47 -3.22
C GLY A 191 53.05 -34.80 -3.84
N PHE A 192 52.20 -35.29 -4.73
CA PHE A 192 52.35 -36.50 -5.53
C PHE A 192 53.82 -36.78 -5.83
N ALA A 193 54.49 -37.52 -4.94
CA ALA A 193 55.92 -37.67 -5.06
C ALA A 193 56.11 -38.62 -6.22
N ASN A 194 56.57 -38.12 -7.35
CA ASN A 194 56.97 -38.99 -8.46
C ASN A 194 58.17 -39.86 -8.09
N LEU A 195 58.76 -39.69 -6.90
CA LEU A 195 59.84 -40.52 -6.38
C LEU A 195 59.36 -41.29 -5.15
N PHE A 196 59.32 -42.61 -5.28
CA PHE A 196 59.00 -43.55 -4.22
C PHE A 196 60.21 -44.38 -3.82
N THR A 197 60.23 -44.89 -2.59
CA THR A 197 61.27 -45.79 -2.08
C THR A 197 60.67 -46.97 -1.31
N THR A 198 61.31 -48.12 -1.39
CA THR A 198 61.05 -49.26 -0.49
C THR A 198 61.59 -49.03 0.92
N GLY A 199 62.39 -47.98 1.13
CA GLY A 199 63.29 -47.88 2.27
C GLY A 199 64.45 -48.88 2.17
N PRO A 200 65.42 -48.82 3.10
CA PRO A 200 66.50 -49.81 3.16
C PRO A 200 65.95 -51.14 3.67
N PHE A 201 66.28 -52.23 2.98
CA PHE A 201 65.98 -53.59 3.42
C PHE A 201 67.18 -54.51 3.16
N LEU A 202 67.22 -55.62 3.90
CA LEU A 202 68.33 -56.56 3.86
C LEU A 202 68.13 -57.58 2.73
N VAL A 203 69.17 -57.82 1.95
CA VAL A 203 69.26 -58.95 1.03
C VAL A 203 70.33 -59.93 1.48
N GLU A 204 70.04 -61.22 1.35
CA GLU A 204 70.92 -62.33 1.66
C GLU A 204 71.82 -62.72 0.48
N CYS A 205 72.87 -63.51 0.73
CA CYS A 205 73.84 -63.90 -0.30
C CYS A 205 73.25 -64.68 -1.49
N ALA A 206 72.09 -65.33 -1.29
CA ALA A 206 71.42 -66.13 -2.33
C ALA A 206 70.56 -65.28 -3.27
N GLU A 207 70.21 -64.04 -2.89
CA GLU A 207 69.40 -63.13 -3.71
C GLU A 207 70.27 -62.46 -4.78
N GLN A 208 70.00 -62.73 -6.05
CA GLN A 208 70.83 -62.26 -7.16
C GLN A 208 70.12 -61.27 -8.08
N THR A 209 68.79 -61.34 -8.19
CA THR A 209 68.00 -60.50 -9.09
C THR A 209 66.80 -59.88 -8.40
N ILE A 210 66.27 -58.82 -9.01
CA ILE A 210 65.01 -58.17 -8.63
C ILE A 210 64.08 -58.22 -9.84
N LEU A 211 62.86 -58.71 -9.63
CA LEU A 211 61.73 -58.56 -10.54
C LEU A 211 61.04 -57.22 -10.27
N LEU A 212 61.05 -56.33 -11.26
CA LEU A 212 60.39 -55.04 -11.23
C LEU A 212 59.14 -55.10 -12.09
N LYS A 213 58.05 -54.50 -11.64
CA LYS A 213 56.85 -54.30 -12.48
C LYS A 213 56.31 -52.89 -12.32
N ALA A 214 55.73 -52.39 -13.40
CA ALA A 214 55.03 -51.11 -13.42
C ALA A 214 53.71 -51.24 -14.21
N LEU A 215 52.61 -50.77 -13.61
CA LEU A 215 51.28 -50.71 -14.20
C LEU A 215 50.94 -49.25 -14.53
N ASN A 216 50.60 -48.98 -15.79
CA ASN A 216 50.19 -47.66 -16.25
C ASN A 216 48.67 -47.48 -16.16
N ASN A 217 48.15 -46.88 -15.09
CA ASN A 217 46.72 -46.57 -14.96
C ASN A 217 46.32 -45.20 -15.57
N THR A 218 47.13 -44.66 -16.48
CA THR A 218 46.84 -43.39 -17.17
C THR A 218 46.38 -43.64 -18.61
N ALA A 219 45.84 -42.61 -19.25
CA ALA A 219 45.41 -42.66 -20.64
C ALA A 219 46.53 -42.41 -21.66
N SER A 220 47.75 -42.12 -21.21
CA SER A 220 48.91 -41.81 -22.06
C SER A 220 50.07 -42.77 -21.82
N PRO A 221 51.03 -42.91 -22.75
CA PRO A 221 52.29 -43.60 -22.50
C PRO A 221 53.01 -43.02 -21.28
N GLN A 222 53.59 -43.88 -20.45
CA GLN A 222 54.30 -43.49 -19.23
C GLN A 222 55.60 -44.29 -19.06
N THR A 223 56.48 -43.77 -18.22
CA THR A 223 57.76 -44.41 -17.89
C THR A 223 57.95 -44.51 -16.39
N VAL A 224 58.59 -45.58 -15.93
CA VAL A 224 59.11 -45.69 -14.57
C VAL A 224 60.59 -46.01 -14.61
N THR A 225 61.40 -45.23 -13.91
CA THR A 225 62.83 -45.52 -13.71
C THR A 225 63.06 -46.04 -12.29
N PHE A 226 63.50 -47.29 -12.18
CA PHE A 226 63.94 -47.88 -10.93
C PHE A 226 65.44 -47.69 -10.74
N ASN A 227 65.84 -47.16 -9.58
CA ASN A 227 67.22 -47.05 -9.15
C ASN A 227 67.45 -47.94 -7.95
N ILE A 228 68.27 -48.98 -8.12
CA ILE A 228 68.65 -49.93 -7.08
C ILE A 228 70.02 -49.51 -6.56
N ARG A 229 70.13 -49.36 -5.24
CA ARG A 229 71.37 -48.91 -4.62
C ARG A 229 71.71 -49.69 -3.37
N THR A 230 73.00 -49.98 -3.15
CA THR A 230 73.48 -50.52 -1.88
C THR A 230 73.58 -49.43 -0.82
N VAL A 231 73.09 -49.70 0.38
CA VAL A 231 73.17 -48.80 1.54
C VAL A 231 74.20 -49.38 2.51
N GLY A 232 75.46 -48.99 2.34
CA GLY A 232 76.58 -49.43 3.18
C GLY A 232 76.93 -48.43 4.28
N PRO A 233 77.69 -48.86 5.32
CA PRO A 233 78.08 -48.03 6.46
C PRO A 233 78.93 -46.79 6.11
N ASN A 234 79.57 -46.76 4.94
CA ASN A 234 80.34 -45.61 4.45
C ASN A 234 79.66 -44.88 3.28
N CYS A 235 78.35 -45.09 3.07
CA CYS A 235 77.63 -44.61 1.88
C CYS A 235 78.25 -45.06 0.54
N SER A 236 79.05 -46.13 0.52
CA SER A 236 79.56 -46.74 -0.71
C SER A 236 78.39 -47.33 -1.49
N VAL A 237 78.11 -46.78 -2.69
CA VAL A 237 76.92 -47.12 -3.47
C VAL A 237 77.30 -47.84 -4.75
N ALA A 238 77.11 -49.15 -4.81
CA ALA A 238 76.92 -49.84 -6.09
C ALA A 238 75.50 -49.55 -6.57
N ARG A 239 75.34 -49.19 -7.85
CA ARG A 239 74.06 -48.77 -8.43
C ARG A 239 73.73 -49.63 -9.65
N ALA A 240 72.45 -49.97 -9.76
CA ALA A 240 71.84 -50.45 -10.99
C ALA A 240 70.61 -49.58 -11.29
N SER A 241 70.26 -49.44 -12.56
CA SER A 241 69.09 -48.68 -12.98
C SER A 241 68.38 -49.42 -14.10
N ALA A 242 67.05 -49.38 -14.11
CA ALA A 242 66.21 -49.96 -15.13
C ALA A 242 65.04 -49.03 -15.43
N THR A 243 64.67 -48.89 -16.70
CA THR A 243 63.59 -47.99 -17.12
C THR A 243 62.55 -48.76 -17.91
N LEU A 244 61.36 -48.87 -17.34
CA LEU A 244 60.21 -49.52 -17.95
C LEU A 244 59.40 -48.47 -18.71
N SER A 245 59.32 -48.61 -20.03
CA SER A 245 58.54 -47.74 -20.91
C SER A 245 57.22 -48.40 -21.28
N ILE A 246 56.12 -47.97 -20.65
CA ILE A 246 54.79 -48.57 -20.83
C ILE A 246 54.00 -47.73 -21.84
N ASN A 247 54.14 -48.12 -23.11
CA ASN A 247 53.52 -47.42 -24.24
C ASN A 247 52.00 -47.60 -24.34
N THR A 248 51.47 -48.67 -23.72
CA THR A 248 50.04 -49.00 -23.76
C THR A 248 49.37 -48.59 -22.45
N PRO A 249 48.33 -47.74 -22.49
CA PRO A 249 47.47 -47.45 -21.34
C PRO A 249 46.89 -48.72 -20.69
N CYS A 250 46.73 -48.70 -19.37
CA CYS A 250 46.18 -49.80 -18.56
C CYS A 250 46.94 -51.13 -18.68
N CYS A 251 48.21 -51.13 -19.11
CA CYS A 251 49.04 -52.32 -19.19
C CYS A 251 50.15 -52.37 -18.13
N ILE A 252 50.60 -53.58 -17.85
CA ILE A 252 51.76 -53.88 -16.99
C ILE A 252 52.97 -54.22 -17.86
N LEU A 253 54.15 -53.77 -17.43
CA LEU A 253 55.44 -54.22 -17.95
C LEU A 253 56.27 -54.74 -16.79
N GLU A 254 57.13 -55.73 -17.06
CA GLU A 254 58.05 -56.30 -16.09
C GLU A 254 59.47 -56.43 -16.64
N GLU A 255 60.45 -56.33 -15.74
CA GLU A 255 61.87 -56.44 -16.06
C GLU A 255 62.61 -57.08 -14.89
N THR A 256 63.63 -57.89 -15.16
CA THR A 256 64.47 -58.49 -14.13
C THR A 256 65.88 -57.92 -14.21
N VAL A 257 66.37 -57.41 -13.09
CA VAL A 257 67.67 -56.71 -12.99
C VAL A 257 68.54 -57.39 -11.94
N THR A 258 69.84 -57.45 -12.16
CA THR A 258 70.80 -57.97 -11.18
C THR A 258 70.96 -57.01 -10.00
N ILE A 259 71.00 -57.54 -8.78
CA ILE A 259 71.21 -56.73 -7.58
C ILE A 259 72.68 -56.27 -7.55
N PRO A 260 72.98 -54.96 -7.49
CA PRO A 260 74.35 -54.47 -7.49
C PRO A 260 75.11 -54.87 -6.22
N GLY A 261 76.37 -55.30 -6.35
CA GLY A 261 77.23 -55.75 -5.25
C GLY A 261 77.12 -57.25 -4.94
N THR A 262 77.84 -57.72 -3.92
CA THR A 262 77.92 -59.14 -3.53
C THR A 262 77.75 -59.31 -2.02
N GLY A 263 77.30 -60.50 -1.60
CA GLY A 263 77.14 -60.84 -0.18
C GLY A 263 75.93 -60.17 0.48
N ARG A 264 75.75 -60.44 1.78
CA ARG A 264 74.66 -59.88 2.59
C ARG A 264 74.85 -58.38 2.76
N ARG A 265 73.85 -57.58 2.39
CA ARG A 265 73.91 -56.10 2.40
C ARG A 265 72.53 -55.48 2.45
N ASN A 266 72.45 -54.22 2.88
CA ASN A 266 71.22 -53.46 2.73
C ASN A 266 71.15 -52.84 1.33
N ILE A 267 69.97 -52.86 0.74
CA ILE A 267 69.67 -52.17 -0.51
C ILE A 267 68.43 -51.30 -0.35
N GLU A 268 68.29 -50.33 -1.24
CA GLU A 268 67.08 -49.52 -1.38
C GLU A 268 66.73 -49.48 -2.86
N ILE A 269 65.44 -49.66 -3.16
CA ILE A 269 64.91 -49.49 -4.51
C ILE A 269 64.10 -48.20 -4.53
N ARG A 270 64.43 -47.32 -5.48
CA ARG A 270 63.71 -46.07 -5.73
C ARG A 270 63.01 -46.14 -7.07
N ALA A 271 61.73 -45.79 -7.12
CA ALA A 271 60.97 -45.71 -8.36
C ALA A 271 60.67 -44.24 -8.68
N ILE A 272 61.06 -43.80 -9.87
CA ILE A 272 60.74 -42.48 -10.41
C ILE A 272 59.64 -42.65 -11.45
N LEU A 273 58.44 -42.21 -11.13
CA LEU A 273 57.25 -42.28 -11.97
C LEU A 273 57.14 -41.02 -12.83
N SER A 274 56.78 -41.15 -14.11
CA SER A 274 56.42 -39.99 -14.93
C SER A 274 55.04 -39.41 -14.60
N ASP A 275 54.15 -40.20 -13.98
CA ASP A 275 52.83 -39.81 -13.50
C ASP A 275 52.51 -40.53 -12.17
N PRO A 276 51.92 -39.86 -11.18
CA PRO A 276 51.68 -40.46 -9.86
C PRO A 276 50.59 -41.53 -9.81
N ARG A 277 49.80 -41.69 -10.88
CA ARG A 277 48.77 -42.74 -10.97
C ARG A 277 49.36 -44.10 -11.39
N MET A 278 50.65 -44.14 -11.72
CA MET A 278 51.40 -45.38 -11.97
C MET A 278 51.49 -46.21 -10.69
N GLN A 279 51.42 -47.53 -10.81
CA GLN A 279 51.66 -48.45 -9.70
C GLN A 279 52.95 -49.23 -9.93
N VAL A 280 53.70 -49.46 -8.86
CA VAL A 280 54.99 -50.16 -8.92
C VAL A 280 55.03 -51.38 -8.02
N TYR A 281 55.89 -52.32 -8.39
CA TYR A 281 56.12 -53.54 -7.65
C TYR A 281 57.59 -53.92 -7.77
N ALA A 282 58.16 -54.44 -6.69
CA ALA A 282 59.48 -55.07 -6.73
C ALA A 282 59.49 -56.34 -5.88
N ALA A 283 60.20 -57.37 -6.33
CA ALA A 283 60.53 -58.52 -5.50
C ALA A 283 61.94 -59.02 -5.79
N THR A 284 62.72 -59.29 -4.74
CA THR A 284 64.02 -59.95 -4.90
C THR A 284 63.82 -61.45 -5.12
N GLN A 285 64.76 -62.07 -5.84
CA GLN A 285 64.71 -63.46 -6.21
C GLN A 285 66.03 -64.18 -5.91
N ASP A 286 65.92 -65.41 -5.42
CA ASP A 286 67.06 -66.32 -5.27
C ASP A 286 67.50 -66.95 -6.61
N CYS A 287 68.54 -67.78 -6.58
CA CYS A 287 69.04 -68.49 -7.78
C CYS A 287 68.01 -69.41 -8.45
N ALA A 288 66.93 -69.77 -7.75
CA ALA A 288 65.84 -70.60 -8.25
C ALA A 288 64.60 -69.77 -8.64
N PHE A 289 64.74 -68.44 -8.70
CA PHE A 289 63.68 -67.47 -8.98
C PHE A 289 62.56 -67.40 -7.94
N ASN A 290 62.75 -67.97 -6.74
CA ASN A 290 61.80 -67.83 -5.64
C ASN A 290 61.87 -66.41 -5.10
N LYS A 291 60.70 -65.81 -4.83
CA LYS A 291 60.61 -64.49 -4.21
C LYS A 291 61.08 -64.56 -2.76
N VAL A 292 61.92 -63.60 -2.34
CA VAL A 292 62.42 -63.50 -0.96
C VAL A 292 61.82 -62.27 -0.26
N ASN A 293 62.12 -61.07 -0.76
CA ASN A 293 61.49 -59.82 -0.32
C ASN A 293 60.47 -59.37 -1.38
N GLU A 294 59.31 -58.86 -0.98
CA GLU A 294 58.25 -58.37 -1.88
C GLU A 294 57.75 -57.00 -1.41
N PHE A 295 57.59 -56.06 -2.36
CA PHE A 295 57.08 -54.72 -2.15
C PHE A 295 55.96 -54.42 -3.14
N LYS A 296 54.72 -54.46 -2.67
CA LYS A 296 53.51 -54.06 -3.41
C LYS A 296 53.41 -52.54 -3.44
N SER A 297 52.70 -51.98 -4.42
CA SER A 297 52.62 -50.53 -4.64
C SER A 297 52.24 -49.69 -3.41
N ALA A 298 51.47 -50.25 -2.47
CA ALA A 298 51.07 -49.56 -1.23
C ALA A 298 52.17 -49.53 -0.14
N GLU A 299 53.20 -50.36 -0.26
CA GLU A 299 54.34 -50.46 0.67
C GLU A 299 55.48 -49.52 0.28
N TRP A 300 55.36 -48.86 -0.88
CA TRP A 300 56.29 -47.84 -1.32
C TRP A 300 55.97 -46.51 -0.66
N VAL A 301 56.97 -45.90 -0.05
CA VAL A 301 56.83 -44.63 0.65
C VAL A 301 57.28 -43.51 -0.30
N PRO A 302 56.52 -42.42 -0.46
CA PRO A 302 57.00 -41.25 -1.18
C PRO A 302 58.27 -40.76 -0.48
N VAL A 303 59.32 -40.46 -1.25
CA VAL A 303 60.53 -39.85 -0.67
C VAL A 303 60.17 -38.42 -0.29
N ALA A 304 59.72 -38.25 0.95
CA ALA A 304 59.41 -36.94 1.50
C ALA A 304 60.66 -36.06 1.48
N THR A 305 60.42 -34.79 1.15
CA THR A 305 61.32 -33.62 1.08
C THR A 305 62.00 -33.26 2.41
N PHE A 306 62.34 -34.23 3.27
CA PHE A 306 63.28 -33.99 4.36
C PHE A 306 64.69 -34.28 3.84
N PRO A 307 65.49 -33.25 3.47
CA PRO A 307 66.91 -33.48 3.29
C PRO A 307 67.46 -34.12 4.57
N CYS A 308 68.34 -35.11 4.42
CA CYS A 308 69.23 -35.45 5.52
C CYS A 308 69.96 -34.15 5.89
N LEU A 309 69.67 -33.59 7.07
CA LEU A 309 70.43 -32.48 7.64
C LEU A 309 71.86 -32.92 7.96
#